data_AF-A0A6I2XCI6-F1
#
_entry.id   AF-A0A6I2XCI6-F1
#
_cell.length_a   1.000
_cell.length_b   1.000
_cell.length_c   1.000
_cell.angle_alpha   90.00
_cell.angle_beta   90.00
_cell.angle_gamma   90.00
#
_symmetry.space_group_name_H-M   'P 1'
#
loop_
_entity.id
_entity.type
_entity.pdbx_description
1 polymer ?
#
loop_
_entity_poly.entity_id
_entity_poly.type
_entity_poly.pdbx_seq_one_letter_code
_entity_poly.pdbx_strand_id
1 'polypeptide(L)'
;MTSTQAPAPIDPRGPRTNQAVLSCALVIGFVLGAQWVAPLFAVVLFLGAAFGASYGPVLRFFQVVIKPRLSPPSELEDPRPPRFAASVGVVFLTAASAAFAAGASTFGWVLSLIVAGLAALAAISGICVGCEMYVLLVRLRGGVRVVTVDRSTGHGASARDIHHGGDTMIPAEFRDGAPVWLVFTTQYCAVCPRIVEEIRTKRPDDAVHILDVADHTALAASYRVRRAPTVLRADASGLVLSRLSGADAVLVELEALATTEILPA
;
A
#
# COMPACT_ATOMS: atom_id res chain seq x y z
N MET A 1 -9.33 -2.84 20.89
CA MET A 1 -9.21 -1.99 19.68
C MET A 1 -8.63 -2.85 18.58
N THR A 2 -9.44 -3.25 17.59
CA THR A 2 -9.05 -4.12 16.48
C THR A 2 -8.11 -3.36 15.55
N SER A 3 -6.82 -3.68 15.60
CA SER A 3 -5.81 -3.15 14.67
C SER A 3 -6.22 -3.52 13.25
N THR A 4 -6.68 -2.55 12.47
CA THR A 4 -7.07 -2.78 11.06
C THR A 4 -5.79 -2.91 10.25
N GLN A 5 -5.28 -4.14 10.11
CA GLN A 5 -4.10 -4.41 9.28
C GLN A 5 -4.33 -3.91 7.84
N ALA A 6 -3.36 -3.17 7.31
CA ALA A 6 -3.35 -2.81 5.90
C ALA A 6 -3.32 -4.10 5.04
N PRO A 7 -4.10 -4.18 3.96
CA PRO A 7 -4.11 -5.38 3.13
C PRO A 7 -2.74 -5.60 2.48
N ALA A 8 -2.28 -6.84 2.45
CA ALA A 8 -0.96 -7.19 1.90
C ALA A 8 -0.82 -6.74 0.42
N PRO A 9 0.32 -6.15 0.02
CA PRO A 9 0.59 -5.77 -1.36
C PRO A 9 0.47 -6.95 -2.33
N ILE A 10 0.00 -6.68 -3.55
CA ILE A 10 -0.29 -7.72 -4.55
C ILE A 10 0.61 -7.61 -5.79
N ASP A 11 0.77 -8.73 -6.49
CA ASP A 11 1.48 -8.77 -7.77
C ASP A 11 0.61 -8.12 -8.86
N PRO A 12 1.08 -7.08 -9.57
CA PRO A 12 0.31 -6.35 -10.58
C PRO A 12 -0.12 -7.24 -11.76
N ARG A 13 0.59 -8.36 -12.01
CA ARG A 13 0.25 -9.30 -13.07
C ARG A 13 -1.09 -10.01 -12.81
N GLY A 14 -1.47 -10.20 -11.54
CA GLY A 14 -2.74 -10.84 -11.17
C GLY A 14 -3.97 -10.09 -11.64
N PRO A 15 -4.14 -8.80 -11.26
CA PRO A 15 -5.20 -7.95 -11.79
C PRO A 15 -5.21 -7.89 -13.32
N ARG A 16 -4.04 -7.81 -13.97
CA ARG A 16 -3.95 -7.79 -15.45
C ARG A 16 -4.47 -9.07 -16.09
N THR A 17 -4.11 -10.25 -15.55
CA THR A 17 -4.67 -11.53 -16.01
C THR A 17 -6.19 -11.55 -15.85
N ASN A 18 -6.71 -11.06 -14.73
CA ASN A 18 -8.15 -10.99 -14.52
C ASN A 18 -8.86 -10.10 -15.54
N GLN A 19 -8.28 -8.93 -15.86
CA GLN A 19 -8.81 -8.03 -16.88
C GLN A 19 -8.76 -8.65 -18.28
N ALA A 20 -7.69 -9.37 -18.62
CA ALA A 20 -7.59 -10.09 -19.89
C ALA A 20 -8.70 -11.15 -20.02
N VAL A 21 -8.92 -11.96 -18.98
CA VAL A 21 -9.97 -12.99 -18.97
C VAL A 21 -11.37 -12.37 -19.06
N LEU A 22 -11.63 -11.31 -18.28
CA LEU A 22 -12.89 -10.57 -18.32
C LEU A 22 -13.17 -10.01 -19.73
N SER A 23 -12.20 -9.32 -20.31
CA SER A 23 -12.32 -8.74 -21.65
C SER A 23 -12.60 -9.81 -22.70
N CYS A 24 -11.80 -10.87 -22.73
CA CYS A 24 -11.97 -11.96 -23.69
C CYS A 24 -13.34 -12.61 -23.55
N ALA A 25 -13.78 -12.90 -22.32
CA ALA A 25 -15.07 -13.52 -22.08
C ALA A 25 -16.24 -12.63 -22.54
N LEU A 26 -16.22 -11.33 -22.23
CA LEU A 26 -17.27 -10.41 -22.65
C LEU A 26 -17.33 -10.24 -24.16
N VAL A 27 -16.18 -10.15 -24.84
CA VAL A 27 -16.11 -10.07 -26.31
C VAL A 27 -16.61 -11.36 -26.97
N ILE A 28 -16.16 -12.53 -26.48
CA ILE A 28 -16.65 -13.82 -26.97
C ILE A 28 -18.16 -13.93 -26.73
N GLY A 29 -18.63 -13.53 -25.54
CA GLY A 29 -20.04 -13.49 -25.21
C GLY A 29 -20.84 -12.64 -26.18
N PHE A 30 -20.35 -11.46 -26.53
CA PHE A 30 -20.97 -10.58 -27.52
C PHE A 30 -21.06 -11.23 -28.90
N VAL A 31 -19.95 -11.79 -29.39
CA VAL A 31 -19.89 -12.45 -30.72
C VAL A 31 -20.83 -13.65 -30.79
N LEU A 32 -20.96 -14.41 -29.71
CA LEU A 32 -21.82 -15.59 -29.62
C LEU A 32 -23.27 -15.27 -29.20
N GLY A 33 -23.59 -14.01 -28.90
CA GLY A 33 -24.90 -13.62 -28.37
C GLY A 33 -25.21 -14.15 -26.96
N ALA A 34 -24.20 -14.58 -26.21
CA ALA A 34 -24.33 -15.19 -24.89
C ALA A 34 -24.47 -14.12 -23.78
N GLN A 35 -25.70 -13.63 -23.59
CA GLN A 35 -26.02 -12.58 -22.61
C GLN A 35 -25.69 -12.96 -21.16
N TRP A 36 -25.72 -14.26 -20.83
CA TRP A 36 -25.43 -14.78 -19.48
C TRP A 36 -23.99 -14.54 -19.02
N VAL A 37 -23.08 -14.18 -19.93
CA VAL A 37 -21.69 -13.88 -19.58
C VAL A 37 -21.59 -12.63 -18.69
N ALA A 38 -22.44 -11.62 -18.91
CA ALA A 38 -22.45 -10.40 -18.10
C ALA A 38 -22.77 -10.67 -16.61
N PRO A 39 -23.88 -11.34 -16.24
CA PRO A 39 -24.17 -11.65 -14.84
C PRO A 39 -23.16 -12.63 -14.23
N LEU A 40 -22.62 -13.59 -15.01
CA LEU A 40 -21.54 -14.46 -14.52
C LEU A 40 -20.33 -13.63 -14.07
N PHE A 41 -19.83 -12.75 -14.93
CA PHE A 41 -18.65 -11.95 -14.60
C PHE A 41 -18.94 -10.84 -13.57
N ALA A 42 -20.18 -10.38 -13.45
CA ALA A 42 -20.60 -9.55 -12.32
C ALA A 42 -20.36 -10.27 -10.99
N VAL A 43 -20.76 -11.54 -10.88
CA VAL A 43 -20.53 -12.36 -9.67
C VAL A 43 -19.03 -12.60 -9.45
N VAL A 44 -18.29 -12.95 -10.50
CA VAL A 44 -16.83 -13.18 -10.40
C VAL A 44 -16.11 -11.94 -9.87
N LEU A 45 -16.42 -10.76 -10.41
CA LEU A 45 -15.85 -9.50 -9.94
C LEU A 45 -16.31 -9.15 -8.53
N PHE A 46 -17.59 -9.39 -8.21
CA PHE A 46 -18.13 -9.15 -6.88
C PHE A 46 -17.41 -9.97 -5.81
N LEU A 47 -17.18 -11.27 -6.06
CA LEU A 47 -16.46 -12.13 -5.14
C LEU A 47 -15.04 -11.62 -4.88
N GLY A 48 -14.33 -11.22 -5.94
CA GLY A 48 -12.99 -10.64 -5.82
C GLY A 48 -12.96 -9.28 -5.11
N ALA A 49 -13.95 -8.42 -5.38
CA ALA A 49 -14.03 -7.08 -4.80
C ALA A 49 -14.43 -7.12 -3.31
N ALA A 50 -15.40 -7.95 -2.93
CA ALA A 50 -15.92 -8.05 -1.58
C ALA A 50 -15.01 -8.86 -0.65
N PHE A 51 -14.59 -10.05 -1.07
CA PHE A 51 -13.89 -11.01 -0.21
C PHE A 51 -12.38 -11.07 -0.48
N GLY A 52 -11.90 -10.38 -1.52
CA GLY A 52 -10.49 -10.29 -1.86
C GLY A 52 -10.03 -11.30 -2.90
N ALA A 53 -8.75 -11.22 -3.26
CA ALA A 53 -8.18 -11.93 -4.41
C ALA A 53 -8.30 -13.46 -4.33
N SER A 54 -8.27 -14.05 -3.13
CA SER A 54 -8.37 -15.50 -2.93
C SER A 54 -9.76 -16.08 -3.27
N TYR A 55 -10.79 -15.24 -3.32
CA TYR A 55 -12.17 -15.64 -3.64
C TYR A 55 -12.54 -15.39 -5.11
N GLY A 56 -11.75 -14.59 -5.84
CA GLY A 56 -11.90 -14.44 -7.28
C GLY A 56 -11.34 -15.68 -7.99
N PRO A 57 -12.15 -16.47 -8.72
CA PRO A 57 -11.67 -17.72 -9.33
C PRO A 57 -10.47 -17.51 -10.27
N VAL A 58 -10.47 -16.43 -11.05
CA VAL A 58 -9.37 -16.09 -11.96
C VAL A 58 -8.12 -15.66 -11.20
N LEU A 59 -8.25 -14.82 -10.16
CA LEU A 59 -7.11 -14.40 -9.34
C LEU A 59 -6.52 -15.56 -8.54
N ARG A 60 -7.36 -16.45 -8.01
CA ARG A 60 -6.91 -17.67 -7.34
C ARG A 60 -6.15 -18.58 -8.30
N PHE A 61 -6.65 -18.76 -9.51
CA PHE A 61 -5.94 -19.51 -10.55
C PHE A 61 -4.56 -18.89 -10.85
N PHE A 62 -4.50 -17.57 -11.01
CA PHE A 62 -3.23 -16.87 -11.18
C PHE A 62 -2.28 -17.13 -10.01
N GLN A 63 -2.74 -16.99 -8.76
CA GLN A 63 -1.92 -17.16 -7.56
C GLN A 63 -1.37 -18.58 -7.39
N VAL A 64 -2.17 -19.60 -7.71
CA VAL A 64 -1.83 -21.00 -7.46
C VAL A 64 -1.06 -21.62 -8.64
N VAL A 65 -1.38 -21.24 -9.87
CA VAL A 65 -0.88 -21.92 -11.08
C VAL A 65 0.16 -21.09 -11.83
N ILE A 66 -0.07 -19.78 -11.98
CA ILE A 66 0.76 -18.92 -12.82
C ILE A 66 1.90 -18.30 -12.00
N LYS A 67 1.59 -17.67 -10.86
CA LYS A 67 2.54 -16.96 -10.01
C LYS A 67 3.76 -17.80 -9.60
N PRO A 68 3.64 -19.09 -9.21
CA PRO A 68 4.80 -19.90 -8.82
C PRO A 68 5.81 -20.16 -9.95
N ARG A 69 5.40 -19.98 -11.21
CA ARG A 69 6.24 -20.18 -12.40
C ARG A 69 6.91 -18.90 -12.90
N LEU A 70 6.64 -17.77 -12.24
CA LEU A 70 7.15 -16.46 -12.62
C LEU A 70 8.22 -15.99 -11.64
N SER A 71 9.22 -15.30 -12.14
CA SER A 71 10.19 -14.60 -11.29
C SER A 71 9.48 -13.55 -10.42
N PRO A 72 10.05 -13.22 -9.23
CA PRO A 72 9.52 -12.18 -8.36
C PRO A 72 9.27 -10.87 -9.14
N PRO A 73 8.14 -10.18 -8.89
CA PRO A 73 7.86 -8.92 -9.55
C PRO A 73 8.84 -7.85 -9.07
N SER A 74 9.20 -6.91 -9.95
CA SER A 74 10.06 -5.77 -9.60
C SER A 74 9.35 -4.77 -8.68
N GLU A 75 8.03 -4.70 -8.75
CA GLU A 75 7.18 -3.75 -8.02
C GLU A 75 5.90 -4.44 -7.55
N LEU A 76 5.41 -4.05 -6.37
CA LEU A 76 4.15 -4.54 -5.79
C LEU A 76 3.12 -3.41 -5.79
N GLU A 77 1.85 -3.77 -6.03
CA GLU A 77 0.74 -2.82 -6.15
C GLU A 77 -0.18 -2.89 -4.92
N ASP A 78 -0.75 -1.75 -4.50
CA ASP A 78 -1.79 -1.70 -3.48
C ASP A 78 -3.06 -2.41 -3.99
N PRO A 79 -3.68 -3.34 -3.23
CA PRO A 79 -4.92 -4.00 -3.65
C PRO A 79 -6.18 -3.11 -3.64
N ARG A 80 -6.18 -1.94 -3.01
CA ARG A 80 -7.37 -1.08 -2.87
C ARG A 80 -7.85 -0.49 -4.22
N PRO A 81 -7.00 0.13 -5.06
CA PRO A 81 -7.45 0.67 -6.35
C PRO A 81 -8.02 -0.41 -7.29
N PRO A 82 -7.39 -1.60 -7.47
CA PRO A 82 -7.96 -2.67 -8.26
C PRO A 82 -9.30 -3.21 -7.73
N ARG A 83 -9.51 -3.24 -6.40
CA ARG A 83 -10.80 -3.62 -5.80
C ARG A 83 -11.89 -2.59 -6.09
N PHE A 84 -11.55 -1.31 -6.05
CA PHE A 84 -12.47 -0.23 -6.46
C PHE A 84 -12.81 -0.34 -7.95
N ALA A 85 -11.82 -0.57 -8.82
CA ALA A 85 -12.07 -0.77 -10.23
C ALA A 85 -13.00 -1.98 -10.48
N ALA A 86 -12.80 -3.08 -9.75
CA ALA A 86 -13.67 -4.25 -9.82
C ALA A 86 -15.11 -3.93 -9.37
N SER A 87 -15.32 -3.14 -8.31
CA SER A 87 -16.67 -2.77 -7.87
C SER A 87 -17.41 -1.89 -8.89
N VAL A 88 -16.71 -0.98 -9.57
CA VAL A 88 -17.28 -0.22 -10.70
C VAL A 88 -17.69 -1.17 -11.83
N GLY A 89 -16.86 -2.17 -12.15
CA GLY A 89 -17.20 -3.23 -13.10
C GLY A 89 -18.45 -4.01 -12.71
N VAL A 90 -18.62 -4.35 -11.43
CA VAL A 90 -19.83 -5.01 -10.91
C VAL A 90 -21.06 -4.15 -11.16
N VAL A 91 -21.01 -2.84 -10.89
CA VAL A 91 -22.14 -1.94 -11.11
C VAL A 91 -22.56 -1.95 -12.58
N PHE A 92 -21.61 -1.83 -13.50
CA PHE A 92 -21.88 -1.83 -14.94
C PHE A 92 -22.45 -3.16 -15.43
N LEU A 93 -21.85 -4.29 -15.03
CA LEU A 93 -22.32 -5.61 -15.45
C LEU A 93 -23.66 -5.99 -14.81
N THR A 94 -23.95 -5.50 -13.61
CA THR A 94 -25.28 -5.67 -12.98
C THR A 94 -26.33 -4.86 -13.74
N ALA A 95 -26.03 -3.61 -14.10
CA ALA A 95 -26.90 -2.79 -14.94
C ALA A 95 -27.11 -3.41 -16.34
N ALA A 96 -26.06 -3.97 -16.94
CA ALA A 96 -26.15 -4.71 -18.20
C ALA A 96 -27.07 -5.94 -18.06
N SER A 97 -26.92 -6.69 -16.97
CA SER A 97 -27.75 -7.86 -16.69
C SER A 97 -29.23 -7.50 -16.51
N ALA A 98 -29.52 -6.39 -15.81
CA ALA A 98 -30.88 -5.86 -15.68
C ALA A 98 -31.45 -5.43 -17.03
N ALA A 99 -30.64 -4.80 -17.89
CA ALA A 99 -31.05 -4.42 -19.24
C ALA A 99 -31.38 -5.64 -20.12
N PHE A 100 -30.58 -6.72 -20.06
CA PHE A 100 -30.88 -7.97 -20.75
C PHE A 100 -32.19 -8.59 -20.24
N ALA A 101 -32.39 -8.63 -18.91
CA ALA A 101 -33.63 -9.14 -18.32
C ALA A 101 -34.87 -8.32 -18.72
N ALA A 102 -34.71 -7.01 -18.93
CA ALA A 102 -35.75 -6.11 -19.41
C ALA A 102 -35.96 -6.14 -20.95
N GLY A 103 -35.21 -6.98 -21.68
CA GLY A 103 -35.27 -7.08 -23.14
C GLY A 103 -34.51 -5.98 -23.89
N ALA A 104 -33.89 -5.03 -23.18
CA ALA A 104 -33.09 -3.93 -23.75
C ALA A 104 -31.67 -4.41 -24.14
N SER A 105 -31.61 -5.38 -25.05
CA SER A 105 -30.37 -6.10 -25.40
C SER A 105 -29.25 -5.20 -25.90
N THR A 106 -29.55 -4.20 -26.73
CA THR A 106 -28.55 -3.24 -27.22
C THR A 106 -27.89 -2.50 -26.05
N PHE A 107 -28.67 -2.05 -25.07
CA PHE A 107 -28.15 -1.32 -23.91
C PHE A 107 -27.28 -2.22 -23.02
N GLY A 108 -27.71 -3.47 -22.81
CA GLY A 108 -26.91 -4.47 -22.09
C GLY A 108 -25.56 -4.75 -22.75
N TRP A 109 -25.53 -4.85 -24.08
CA TRP A 109 -24.27 -5.05 -24.81
C TRP A 109 -23.37 -3.81 -24.81
N VAL A 110 -23.93 -2.61 -24.95
CA VAL A 110 -23.15 -1.36 -24.85
C VAL A 110 -22.42 -1.29 -23.51
N LEU A 111 -23.12 -1.52 -22.40
CA LEU A 111 -22.51 -1.52 -21.06
C LEU A 111 -21.44 -2.61 -20.92
N SER A 112 -21.71 -3.82 -21.41
CA SER A 112 -20.76 -4.94 -21.35
C SER A 112 -19.49 -4.67 -22.18
N LEU A 113 -19.63 -4.07 -23.36
CA LEU A 113 -18.50 -3.76 -24.24
C LEU A 113 -17.68 -2.58 -23.72
N ILE A 114 -18.28 -1.61 -23.02
CA ILE A 114 -17.53 -0.59 -22.29
C ILE A 114 -16.62 -1.24 -21.25
N VAL A 115 -17.16 -2.17 -20.44
CA VAL A 115 -16.37 -2.91 -19.46
C VAL A 115 -15.26 -3.72 -20.14
N ALA A 116 -15.57 -4.41 -21.24
CA ALA A 116 -14.59 -5.16 -22.00
C ALA A 116 -13.46 -4.27 -22.55
N GLY A 117 -13.78 -3.11 -23.12
CA GLY A 117 -12.79 -2.16 -23.65
C GLY A 117 -11.86 -1.61 -22.57
N LEU A 118 -12.41 -1.24 -21.41
CA LEU A 118 -11.61 -0.78 -20.27
C LEU A 118 -10.73 -1.90 -19.69
N ALA A 119 -11.25 -3.13 -19.65
CA ALA A 119 -10.50 -4.31 -19.22
C ALA A 119 -9.35 -4.63 -20.20
N ALA A 120 -9.59 -4.55 -21.51
CA ALA A 120 -8.57 -4.72 -22.54
C ALA A 120 -7.46 -3.66 -22.41
N LEU A 121 -7.84 -2.40 -22.20
CA LEU A 121 -6.89 -1.31 -22.00
C LEU A 121 -5.97 -1.59 -20.79
N ALA A 122 -6.56 -1.99 -19.65
CA ALA A 122 -5.81 -2.33 -18.45
C ALA A 122 -4.91 -3.55 -18.65
N ALA A 123 -5.36 -4.56 -19.40
CA ALA A 123 -4.58 -5.77 -19.68
C ALA A 123 -3.36 -5.50 -20.58
N ILE A 124 -3.50 -4.66 -21.60
CA ILE A 124 -2.45 -4.43 -22.61
C ILE A 124 -1.48 -3.33 -22.18
N SER A 125 -1.99 -2.20 -21.68
CA SER A 125 -1.17 -1.02 -21.37
C SER A 125 -0.75 -0.95 -19.90
N GLY A 126 -1.41 -1.71 -19.02
CA GLY A 126 -1.27 -1.55 -17.58
C GLY A 126 -2.01 -0.31 -17.03
N ILE A 127 -2.64 0.51 -17.87
CA ILE A 127 -3.40 1.68 -17.46
C ILE A 127 -4.83 1.25 -17.09
N CYS A 128 -5.13 1.28 -15.80
CA CYS A 128 -6.48 1.04 -15.30
C CYS A 128 -7.15 2.37 -14.95
N VAL A 129 -8.12 2.80 -15.76
CA VAL A 129 -8.88 4.05 -15.56
C VAL A 129 -9.56 4.09 -14.19
N GLY A 130 -10.06 2.94 -13.71
CA GLY A 130 -10.64 2.82 -12.37
C GLY A 130 -9.64 3.07 -11.25
N CYS A 131 -8.38 2.63 -11.40
CA CYS A 131 -7.32 2.91 -10.43
C CYS A 131 -6.97 4.41 -10.40
N GLU A 132 -6.87 5.05 -11.56
CA GLU A 132 -6.62 6.50 -11.65
C GLU A 132 -7.76 7.32 -11.05
N MET A 133 -9.01 6.93 -11.31
CA MET A 133 -10.19 7.53 -10.66
C MET A 133 -10.15 7.37 -9.14
N TYR A 134 -9.75 6.20 -8.63
CA TYR A 134 -9.61 5.99 -7.19
C TYR A 134 -8.58 6.95 -6.59
N VAL A 135 -7.40 7.06 -7.19
CA VAL A 135 -6.34 7.98 -6.73
C VAL A 135 -6.83 9.43 -6.78
N LEU A 136 -7.52 9.82 -7.85
CA LEU A 136 -8.12 11.14 -7.97
C LEU A 136 -9.16 11.40 -6.88
N LEU A 137 -10.05 10.45 -6.61
CA LEU A 137 -11.06 10.55 -5.55
C LEU A 137 -10.43 10.68 -4.16
N VAL A 138 -9.37 9.92 -3.90
CA VAL A 138 -8.61 10.04 -2.64
C VAL A 138 -7.94 11.41 -2.52
N ARG A 139 -7.36 11.93 -3.61
CA ARG A 139 -6.79 13.29 -3.65
C ARG A 139 -7.84 14.36 -3.38
N LEU A 140 -9.01 14.27 -4.03
CA LEU A 140 -10.11 15.22 -3.88
C LEU A 140 -10.75 15.16 -2.48
N ARG A 141 -10.77 13.98 -1.84
CA ARG A 141 -11.25 13.80 -0.46
C ARG A 141 -10.26 14.26 0.61
N GLY A 142 -9.15 14.91 0.22
CA GLY A 142 -8.15 15.45 1.15
C GLY A 142 -7.07 14.46 1.60
N GLY A 143 -6.96 13.30 0.93
CA GLY A 143 -6.00 12.24 1.27
C GLY A 143 -4.55 12.53 0.89
N VAL A 144 -4.27 13.66 0.23
CA VAL A 144 -2.91 14.15 0.00
C VAL A 144 -2.87 15.62 0.43
N ARG A 145 -2.63 15.88 1.73
CA ARG A 145 -2.02 17.16 2.09
C ARG A 145 -0.59 17.10 1.59
N VAL A 146 -0.34 17.70 0.43
CA VAL A 146 1.00 18.14 0.07
C VAL A 146 1.38 19.14 1.17
N VAL A 147 2.18 18.69 2.15
CA VAL A 147 2.92 19.61 3.00
C VAL A 147 3.91 20.27 2.05
N THR A 148 3.52 21.41 1.50
CA THR A 148 4.44 22.27 0.77
C THR A 148 5.44 22.76 1.80
N VAL A 149 6.59 22.09 1.86
CA VAL A 149 7.77 22.62 2.54
C VAL A 149 8.15 23.86 1.76
N ASP A 150 7.94 25.03 2.36
CA ASP A 150 8.46 26.28 1.82
C ASP A 150 9.98 26.14 1.65
N ARG A 151 10.43 26.39 0.43
CA ARG A 151 11.82 26.15 -0.02
C ARG A 151 12.73 27.32 0.33
N SER A 152 12.25 28.33 1.06
CA SER A 152 13.02 29.52 1.42
C SER A 152 13.92 29.33 2.65
N THR A 153 14.76 28.29 2.68
CA THR A 153 16.08 28.29 3.38
C THR A 153 16.72 26.92 3.24
N GLY A 154 17.92 26.87 2.65
CA GLY A 154 18.78 25.68 2.72
C GLY A 154 19.52 25.39 1.43
N HIS A 155 20.50 26.23 1.11
CA HIS A 155 21.60 25.87 0.21
C HIS A 155 22.36 24.65 0.76
N GLY A 156 22.70 23.70 -0.12
CA GLY A 156 23.79 22.75 0.08
C GLY A 156 23.41 21.40 0.70
N ALA A 157 23.13 20.40 -0.14
CA ALA A 157 23.15 19.00 0.27
C ALA A 157 24.55 18.43 0.00
N SER A 158 25.26 18.03 1.06
CA SER A 158 26.48 17.21 1.01
C SER A 158 26.28 15.94 1.83
N ALA A 159 26.90 14.85 1.40
CA ALA A 159 26.69 13.47 1.86
C ALA A 159 27.26 13.13 3.25
N ARG A 160 27.19 14.05 4.22
CA ARG A 160 27.63 13.83 5.61
C ARG A 160 26.75 14.60 6.59
N ASP A 161 25.57 14.09 6.92
CA ASP A 161 24.78 14.63 8.03
C ASP A 161 24.11 13.50 8.82
N ILE A 162 24.92 12.78 9.61
CA ILE A 162 24.42 12.13 10.82
C ILE A 162 24.34 13.26 11.86
N HIS A 163 23.15 13.86 12.02
CA HIS A 163 22.94 14.83 13.11
C HIS A 163 22.92 14.08 14.44
N HIS A 164 23.98 14.27 15.24
CA HIS A 164 23.94 14.02 16.68
C HIS A 164 22.89 14.96 17.30
N GLY A 165 21.87 14.38 17.94
CA GLY A 165 20.79 15.11 18.58
C GLY A 165 21.23 15.76 19.89
N GLY A 166 21.97 16.86 19.82
CA GLY A 166 22.16 17.72 20.99
C GLY A 166 20.82 18.37 21.36
N ASP A 167 20.35 18.13 22.58
CA ASP A 167 19.27 18.85 23.29
C ASP A 167 17.81 18.52 22.94
N THR A 168 17.53 17.57 22.04
CA THR A 168 16.13 17.18 21.74
C THR A 168 15.69 16.00 22.61
N MET A 169 14.52 16.10 23.25
CA MET A 169 14.04 15.13 24.23
C MET A 169 12.69 14.51 23.84
N ILE A 170 12.55 13.19 23.95
CA ILE A 170 11.31 12.44 23.71
C ILE A 170 10.24 12.86 24.74
N PRO A 171 8.94 12.98 24.39
CA PRO A 171 7.90 13.28 25.37
C PRO A 171 7.84 12.27 26.52
N ALA A 172 7.41 12.70 27.70
CA ALA A 172 7.45 11.87 28.91
C ALA A 172 6.57 10.61 28.81
N GLU A 173 5.49 10.66 28.02
CA GLU A 173 4.58 9.55 27.78
C GLU A 173 5.18 8.37 27.00
N PHE A 174 6.36 8.54 26.39
CA PHE A 174 7.09 7.49 25.69
C PHE A 174 8.41 7.14 26.38
N ARG A 175 8.56 7.49 27.68
CA ARG A 175 9.75 7.17 28.46
C ARG A 175 9.41 6.10 29.49
N ASP A 176 9.90 4.90 29.24
CA ASP A 176 9.68 3.75 30.12
C ASP A 176 10.88 3.47 31.05
N GLY A 177 11.83 4.42 31.17
CA GLY A 177 13.05 4.26 31.96
C GLY A 177 14.12 3.35 31.32
N ALA A 178 13.87 2.88 30.10
CA ALA A 178 14.80 2.16 29.24
C ALA A 178 15.13 3.00 27.99
N PRO A 179 16.22 2.71 27.26
CA PRO A 179 16.47 3.34 25.97
C PRO A 179 15.28 3.17 25.01
N VAL A 180 14.94 4.21 24.26
CA VAL A 180 13.68 4.29 23.51
C VAL A 180 13.94 4.36 22.01
N TRP A 181 13.17 3.58 21.25
CA TRP A 181 13.06 3.66 19.80
C TRP A 181 11.66 4.14 19.41
N LEU A 182 11.57 5.41 18.99
CA LEU A 182 10.32 6.03 18.53
C LEU A 182 10.25 5.89 17.00
N VAL A 183 9.42 4.96 16.52
CA VAL A 183 9.29 4.63 15.09
C VAL A 183 8.10 5.36 14.49
N PHE A 184 8.36 6.46 13.78
CA PHE A 184 7.36 7.12 12.96
C PHE A 184 7.12 6.34 11.68
N THR A 185 5.92 5.78 11.57
CA THR A 185 5.43 5.05 10.41
C THR A 185 4.33 5.82 9.70
N THR A 186 3.87 5.28 8.58
CA THR A 186 2.59 5.63 7.99
C THR A 186 1.80 4.35 7.80
N GLN A 187 0.48 4.46 7.74
CA GLN A 187 -0.41 3.36 7.36
C GLN A 187 -0.05 2.63 6.04
N TYR A 188 0.84 3.21 5.22
CA TYR A 188 1.28 2.66 3.93
C TYR A 188 2.74 2.16 3.92
N CYS A 189 3.43 2.19 5.05
CA CYS A 189 4.85 1.83 5.09
C CYS A 189 5.06 0.30 5.06
N ALA A 190 5.34 -0.25 3.88
CA ALA A 190 5.57 -1.68 3.69
C ALA A 190 6.81 -2.23 4.44
N VAL A 191 7.83 -1.39 4.66
CA VAL A 191 9.11 -1.81 5.26
C VAL A 191 9.12 -1.67 6.79
N CYS A 192 8.23 -0.84 7.35
CA CYS A 192 8.22 -0.51 8.77
C CYS A 192 8.03 -1.73 9.69
N PRO A 193 7.13 -2.71 9.41
CA PRO A 193 6.98 -3.90 10.27
C PRO A 193 8.27 -4.72 10.41
N ARG A 194 9.01 -4.90 9.31
CA ARG A 194 10.29 -5.63 9.32
C ARG A 194 11.34 -4.90 10.18
N ILE A 195 11.42 -3.58 10.04
CA ILE A 195 12.35 -2.76 10.82
C ILE A 195 12.03 -2.78 12.31
N VAL A 196 10.75 -2.70 12.68
CA VAL A 196 10.33 -2.81 14.08
C VAL A 196 10.72 -4.15 14.67
N GLU A 197 10.47 -5.25 13.94
CA GLU A 197 10.83 -6.59 14.39
C GLU A 197 12.35 -6.75 14.56
N GLU A 198 13.12 -6.17 13.66
CA GLU A 198 14.58 -6.22 13.72
C GLU A 198 15.14 -5.43 14.90
N ILE A 199 14.58 -4.25 15.21
CA ILE A 199 14.92 -3.49 16.43
C ILE A 199 14.61 -4.34 17.66
N ARG A 200 13.41 -4.90 17.77
CA ARG A 200 12.99 -5.72 18.94
C ARG A 200 13.86 -6.96 19.13
N THR A 201 14.26 -7.60 18.03
CA THR A 201 15.10 -8.80 18.06
C THR A 201 16.51 -8.46 18.51
N LYS A 202 17.10 -7.36 17.99
CA LYS A 202 18.48 -6.97 18.30
C LYS A 202 18.60 -6.19 19.63
N ARG A 203 17.50 -5.60 20.10
CA ARG A 203 17.42 -4.76 21.32
C ARG A 203 16.20 -5.15 22.14
N PRO A 204 16.20 -6.34 22.78
CA PRO A 204 15.04 -6.84 23.53
C PRO A 204 14.74 -6.04 24.81
N ASP A 205 15.75 -5.38 25.37
CA ASP A 205 15.64 -4.59 26.60
C ASP A 205 15.27 -3.12 26.36
N ASP A 206 15.24 -2.67 25.10
CA ASP A 206 14.88 -1.30 24.71
C ASP A 206 13.36 -1.17 24.50
N ALA A 207 12.78 -0.02 24.86
CA ALA A 207 11.38 0.30 24.62
C ALA A 207 11.16 0.69 23.15
N VAL A 208 10.18 0.07 22.48
CA VAL A 208 9.87 0.34 21.06
C VAL A 208 8.43 0.81 20.90
N HIS A 209 8.25 2.09 20.58
CA HIS A 209 6.95 2.70 20.33
C HIS A 209 6.74 2.99 18.85
N ILE A 210 5.58 2.61 18.32
CA ILE A 210 5.23 2.76 16.90
C ILE A 210 4.16 3.85 16.80
N LEU A 211 4.46 4.92 16.07
CA LEU A 211 3.57 6.07 15.93
C LEU A 211 3.21 6.25 14.46
N ASP A 212 1.92 6.19 14.14
CA ASP A 212 1.47 6.67 12.83
C ASP A 212 1.55 8.20 12.80
N VAL A 213 2.23 8.73 11.79
CA VAL A 213 2.35 10.17 11.55
C VAL A 213 0.98 10.84 11.41
N ALA A 214 -0.03 10.14 10.88
CA ALA A 214 -1.38 10.65 10.74
C ALA A 214 -2.05 10.92 12.10
N ASP A 215 -1.75 10.10 13.11
CA ASP A 215 -2.32 10.23 14.45
C ASP A 215 -1.48 11.17 15.34
N HIS A 216 -0.21 11.38 15.00
CA HIS A 216 0.77 12.14 15.80
C HIS A 216 1.39 13.31 15.02
N THR A 217 0.59 14.08 14.28
CA THR A 217 1.10 15.09 13.33
C THR A 217 1.95 16.18 13.98
N ALA A 218 1.56 16.66 15.17
CA ALA A 218 2.30 17.70 15.89
C ALA A 218 3.69 17.20 16.32
N LEU A 219 3.76 15.97 16.80
CA LEU A 219 5.00 15.32 17.22
C LEU A 219 5.89 14.98 16.02
N ALA A 220 5.30 14.45 14.94
CA ALA A 220 6.02 14.19 13.70
C ALA A 220 6.62 15.48 13.11
N ALA A 221 5.90 16.60 13.22
CA ALA A 221 6.39 17.91 12.79
C ALA A 221 7.56 18.41 13.66
N SER A 222 7.49 18.28 14.99
CA SER A 222 8.57 18.71 15.88
C SER A 222 9.89 17.98 15.60
N TYR A 223 9.81 16.70 15.22
CA TYR A 223 10.96 15.87 14.83
C TYR A 223 11.28 15.90 13.33
N ARG A 224 10.63 16.78 12.57
CA ARG A 224 10.83 16.97 11.13
C ARG A 224 10.74 15.66 10.35
N VAL A 225 9.77 14.80 10.66
CA VAL A 225 9.58 13.51 9.98
C VAL A 225 9.18 13.79 8.53
N ARG A 226 10.00 13.35 7.57
CA ARG A 226 9.80 13.59 6.13
C ARG A 226 9.50 12.34 5.31
N ARG A 227 9.81 11.16 5.86
CA ARG A 227 9.57 9.86 5.21
C ARG A 227 9.38 8.78 6.28
N ALA A 228 8.63 7.73 5.96
CA ALA A 228 8.54 6.54 6.80
C ALA A 228 9.49 5.44 6.28
N PRO A 229 10.10 4.63 7.18
CA PRO A 229 10.21 4.90 8.61
C PRO A 229 11.12 6.11 8.87
N THR A 230 10.80 6.91 9.89
CA THR A 230 11.81 7.74 10.57
C THR A 230 11.85 7.28 12.01
N VAL A 231 13.02 6.93 12.51
CA VAL A 231 13.21 6.35 13.84
C VAL A 231 14.07 7.29 14.66
N LEU A 232 13.63 7.61 15.86
CA LEU A 232 14.44 8.31 16.85
C LEU A 232 14.91 7.28 17.86
N ARG A 233 16.22 7.25 18.11
CA ARG A 233 16.81 6.51 19.20
C ARG A 233 17.12 7.48 20.33
N ALA A 234 16.67 7.17 21.53
CA ALA A 234 16.98 7.95 22.72
C ALA A 234 17.53 7.07 23.84
N ASP A 235 18.25 7.67 24.77
CA ASP A 235 18.67 6.99 26.00
C ASP A 235 17.52 6.85 27.01
N ALA A 236 17.80 6.21 28.15
CA ALA A 236 16.83 6.01 29.22
C ALA A 236 16.27 7.31 29.83
N SER A 237 16.96 8.45 29.67
CA SER A 237 16.47 9.76 30.11
C SER A 237 15.49 10.39 29.11
N GLY A 238 15.44 9.84 27.89
CA GLY A 238 14.68 10.35 26.76
C GLY A 238 15.45 11.33 25.89
N LEU A 239 16.78 11.48 26.05
CA LEU A 239 17.60 12.32 25.19
C LEU A 239 17.79 11.63 23.84
N VAL A 240 17.43 12.30 22.74
CA VAL A 240 17.54 11.74 21.39
C VAL A 240 19.00 11.66 20.97
N LEU A 241 19.55 10.45 20.92
CA LEU A 241 20.92 10.17 20.51
C LEU A 241 21.07 10.23 18.99
N SER A 242 20.13 9.64 18.26
CA SER A 242 20.18 9.58 16.79
C SER A 242 18.79 9.65 16.16
N ARG A 243 18.74 10.26 14.96
CA ARG A 243 17.55 10.33 14.10
C ARG A 243 17.86 9.66 12.77
N LEU A 244 17.20 8.54 12.54
CA LEU A 244 17.43 7.65 11.41
C LEU A 244 16.25 7.79 10.45
N SER A 245 16.51 8.07 9.19
CA SER A 245 15.46 8.23 8.20
C SER A 245 15.61 7.14 7.15
N GLY A 246 14.55 6.38 6.87
CA GLY A 246 14.57 5.22 5.99
C GLY A 246 15.07 3.95 6.69
N ALA A 247 14.78 2.81 6.07
CA ALA A 247 15.11 1.48 6.60
C ALA A 247 16.62 1.25 6.74
N ASP A 248 17.39 1.59 5.70
CA ASP A 248 18.84 1.32 5.66
C ASP A 248 19.59 2.04 6.79
N ALA A 249 19.19 3.28 7.11
CA ALA A 249 19.80 4.04 8.21
C ALA A 249 19.58 3.35 9.57
N VAL A 250 18.44 2.67 9.75
CA VAL A 250 18.15 1.93 10.98
C VAL A 250 19.01 0.67 11.08
N LEU A 251 19.15 -0.05 9.96
CA LEU A 251 19.97 -1.27 9.90
C LEU A 251 21.44 -0.99 10.20
N VAL A 252 21.98 0.08 9.60
CA VAL A 252 23.37 0.51 9.83
C VAL A 252 23.60 0.88 11.30
N GLU A 253 22.65 1.58 11.92
CA GLU A 253 22.75 1.94 13.35
C GLU A 253 22.74 0.70 14.25
N LEU A 254 21.86 -0.27 13.97
CA LEU A 254 21.78 -1.52 14.74
C LEU A 254 23.08 -2.33 14.63
N GLU A 255 23.73 -2.32 13.47
CA GLU A 255 25.02 -2.99 13.25
C GLU A 255 26.17 -2.27 13.97
N ALA A 256 26.17 -0.93 13.97
CA ALA A 256 27.13 -0.13 14.72
C ALA A 256 27.02 -0.35 16.24
N LEU A 257 25.79 -0.46 16.76
CA LEU A 257 25.53 -0.77 18.17
C LEU A 257 26.02 -2.15 18.57
N ALA A 258 25.75 -3.17 17.75
CA ALA A 258 26.22 -4.53 17.99
C ALA A 258 27.76 -4.60 18.03
N THR A 259 28.44 -3.80 17.21
CA THR A 259 29.91 -3.75 17.18
C THR A 259 30.49 -3.08 18.42
N THR A 260 29.79 -2.09 18.99
CA THR A 260 30.23 -1.34 20.17
C THR A 260 30.13 -2.17 21.45
N GLU A 261 29.22 -3.14 21.51
CA GLU A 261 29.09 -4.08 22.66
C GLU A 261 30.12 -5.22 22.65
N ILE A 262 30.76 -5.50 21.51
CA ILE A 262 31.73 -6.61 21.36
C ILE A 262 33.17 -6.17 21.71
N LEU A 263 33.46 -4.87 21.76
CA LEU A 263 34.78 -4.37 22.13
C LEU A 263 34.86 -4.13 23.65
N PRO A 264 35.50 -5.02 24.45
CA PRO A 264 35.76 -4.70 25.85
C PRO A 264 36.74 -3.52 25.91
N ALA A 265 36.49 -2.63 26.86
CA ALA A 265 37.41 -1.55 27.27
C ALA A 265 38.77 -2.09 27.74
#